data_AF-A0A7U3VQC2-F1
#
_entry.id   AF-A0A7U3VQC2-F1
#
_cell.length_a   1.000
_cell.length_b   1.000
_cell.length_c   1.000
_cell.angle_alpha   90.00
_cell.angle_beta   90.00
_cell.angle_gamma   90.00
#
_symmetry.space_group_name_H-M   'P 1'
#
loop_
_entity.id
_entity.type
_entity.pdbx_description
1 polymer ?
#
loop_
_entity_poly.entity_id
_entity_poly.type
_entity_poly.pdbx_seq_one_letter_code
_entity_poly.pdbx_strand_id
1 'polypeptide(L)' 'MKDDAPLPGLATDEELAAGRRVVRCAMCGHPLSDAESRAWGLGENCRRKLGADAPVRRPGRFEVAQDGIPGV' A
#
# COMPACT_ATOMS: atom_id res chain seq x y z
N MET A 1 19.86 16.00 -18.51
CA MET A 1 18.64 15.20 -18.27
C MET A 1 19.15 13.78 -18.10
N LYS A 2 19.07 13.20 -16.88
CA LYS A 2 19.47 11.80 -16.68
C LYS A 2 18.36 10.93 -17.24
N ASP A 3 18.71 9.98 -18.09
CA ASP A 3 17.81 8.97 -18.62
C ASP A 3 17.10 8.25 -17.46
N ASP A 4 15.80 8.48 -17.33
CA ASP A 4 14.89 7.77 -16.43
C ASP A 4 14.52 6.41 -17.04
N ALA A 5 15.53 5.71 -17.59
CA ALA A 5 15.32 4.42 -18.18
C ALA A 5 15.05 3.42 -17.04
N PRO A 6 13.93 2.68 -17.08
CA PRO A 6 13.61 1.71 -16.03
C PRO A 6 14.74 0.69 -15.93
N LEU A 7 15.12 0.40 -14.68
CA LEU A 7 16.18 -0.56 -14.37
C LEU A 7 15.82 -1.93 -14.96
N PRO A 8 16.78 -2.63 -15.61
CA PRO A 8 16.50 -3.92 -16.23
C PRO A 8 16.08 -4.95 -15.16
N GLY A 9 14.92 -5.56 -15.35
CA GLY A 9 14.35 -6.56 -14.43
C GLY A 9 13.38 -6.01 -13.37
N LEU A 10 13.18 -4.69 -13.30
CA LEU A 10 12.07 -4.12 -12.53
C LEU A 10 10.84 -3.94 -13.42
N ALA A 11 9.68 -4.31 -12.89
CA ALA A 11 8.39 -4.03 -13.53
C ALA A 11 8.22 -2.51 -13.67
N THR A 12 7.83 -2.08 -14.86
CA THR A 12 7.42 -0.70 -15.13
C THR A 12 6.16 -0.33 -14.34
N ASP A 13 5.92 0.96 -14.14
CA ASP A 13 4.68 1.45 -13.51
C ASP A 13 3.42 0.95 -14.24
N GLU A 14 3.51 0.75 -15.55
CA GLU A 14 2.43 0.22 -16.38
C GLU A 14 2.18 -1.28 -16.11
N GLU A 15 3.24 -2.08 -15.99
CA GLU A 15 3.15 -3.50 -15.61
C GLU A 15 2.63 -3.67 -14.17
N LEU A 16 3.08 -2.81 -13.25
CA LEU A 16 2.56 -2.71 -11.88
C LEU A 16 1.09 -2.28 -11.85
N ALA A 17 0.68 -1.37 -12.75
CA ALA A 17 -0.71 -0.94 -12.86
C ALA A 17 -1.61 -2.06 -13.41
N ALA A 18 -1.16 -2.78 -14.44
CA ALA A 18 -1.89 -3.88 -15.06
C ALA A 18 -2.13 -5.07 -14.12
N GLY A 19 -1.19 -5.33 -13.18
CA GLY A 19 -1.31 -6.42 -12.20
C GLY A 19 -2.02 -6.04 -10.88
N ARG A 20 -2.45 -4.78 -10.70
CA ARG A 20 -3.03 -4.33 -9.42
C ARG A 20 -4.40 -4.95 -9.18
N ARG A 21 -4.46 -5.89 -8.22
CA ARG A 21 -5.73 -6.43 -7.71
C ARG A 21 -6.66 -5.30 -7.24
N VAL A 22 -7.92 -5.39 -7.64
CA VAL A 22 -8.99 -4.50 -7.15
C VAL A 22 -9.18 -4.79 -5.67
N VAL A 23 -8.87 -3.80 -4.83
CA VAL A 23 -9.14 -3.86 -3.39
C VAL A 23 -10.57 -3.40 -3.16
N ARG A 24 -11.32 -4.13 -2.34
CA ARG A 24 -12.71 -3.79 -2.00
C ARG A 24 -12.80 -3.41 -0.53
N CYS A 25 -13.74 -2.50 -0.23
CA CYS A 25 -14.08 -2.15 1.15
C CYS A 25 -14.58 -3.38 1.91
N ALA A 26 -13.96 -3.69 3.06
CA ALA A 26 -14.39 -4.82 3.90
C ALA A 26 -15.82 -4.67 4.45
N MET A 27 -16.32 -3.43 4.57
CA MET A 27 -17.67 -3.15 5.07
C MET A 27 -18.77 -3.17 4.00
N CYS A 28 -18.54 -2.53 2.84
CA CYS A 28 -19.58 -2.32 1.83
C CYS A 28 -19.27 -2.92 0.45
N GLY A 29 -18.09 -3.52 0.26
CA GLY A 29 -17.70 -4.18 -0.99
C GLY A 29 -17.37 -3.27 -2.17
N HIS A 30 -17.52 -1.95 -2.04
CA HIS A 30 -17.18 -1.00 -3.10
C HIS A 30 -15.67 -1.04 -3.43
N PRO A 31 -15.31 -0.90 -4.72
CA PRO A 31 -13.90 -0.85 -5.12
C PRO A 31 -13.23 0.41 -4.56
N LEU A 32 -12.01 0.25 -4.04
CA LEU A 32 -11.19 1.31 -3.47
C LEU A 32 -10.18 1.78 -4.51
N SER A 33 -10.31 3.03 -4.95
CA SER A 33 -9.45 3.65 -5.97
C SER A 33 -8.27 4.40 -5.36
N ASP A 34 -8.47 5.07 -4.23
CA ASP A 34 -7.46 5.88 -3.55
C ASP A 34 -6.52 5.06 -2.65
N ALA A 35 -5.27 5.51 -2.54
CA ALA A 35 -4.23 4.81 -1.80
C ALA A 35 -4.53 4.70 -0.30
N GLU A 36 -5.19 5.70 0.28
CA GLU A 36 -5.50 5.73 1.70
C GLU A 36 -6.58 4.70 2.06
N SER A 37 -7.68 4.65 1.31
CA SER A 37 -8.72 3.66 1.51
C SER A 37 -8.19 2.24 1.27
N ARG A 38 -7.29 2.06 0.30
CA ARG A 38 -6.60 0.77 0.09
C ARG A 38 -5.74 0.37 1.28
N ALA A 39 -5.01 1.31 1.89
CA ALA A 39 -4.19 1.04 3.07
C ALA A 39 -5.03 0.64 4.29
N TRP A 40 -6.22 1.24 4.45
CA TRP A 40 -7.17 0.89 5.51
C TRP A 40 -8.03 -0.35 5.21
N GLY A 41 -8.14 -0.77 3.95
CA GLY A 41 -9.13 -1.77 3.52
C GLY A 41 -10.59 -1.29 3.63
N LEU A 42 -10.80 0.02 3.82
CA LEU A 42 -12.11 0.63 4.07
C LEU A 42 -12.20 1.98 3.34
N GLY A 43 -13.33 2.22 2.64
CA GLY A 43 -13.60 3.52 2.02
C GLY A 43 -13.87 4.62 3.06
N GLU A 44 -13.63 5.88 2.71
CA GLU A 44 -13.74 7.05 3.60
C GLU A 44 -15.05 7.06 4.43
N ASN A 45 -16.21 6.92 3.77
CA ASN A 45 -17.50 6.90 4.44
C ASN A 45 -17.63 5.76 5.46
N CYS A 46 -17.07 4.58 5.15
CA CYS A 46 -17.11 3.43 6.05
C CYS A 46 -16.17 3.61 7.24
N ARG A 47 -15.00 4.25 7.02
CA ARG A 47 -14.06 4.61 8.10
C ARG A 47 -14.68 5.60 9.07
N ARG A 48 -15.30 6.67 8.57
CA ARG A 48 -16.01 7.67 9.38
C ARG A 48 -17.11 7.04 10.23
N LYS A 49 -17.87 6.09 9.67
CA LYS A 49 -18.90 5.34 10.42
C LYS A 49 -18.34 4.55 11.60
N LEU A 50 -17.11 4.07 11.50
CA LEU A 50 -16.44 3.28 12.55
C LEU A 50 -15.59 4.13 13.49
N GLY A 51 -15.53 5.46 13.31
CA GLY A 51 -14.61 6.33 14.04
C GLY A 51 -13.13 6.05 13.73
N ALA A 52 -12.85 5.46 12.57
CA ALA A 52 -11.52 5.09 12.09
C ALA A 52 -11.02 6.03 10.99
N ASP A 53 -11.50 7.28 10.96
CA ASP A 53 -11.11 8.32 10.01
C ASP A 53 -9.80 9.04 10.38
N ALA A 54 -9.15 8.61 11.47
CA ALA A 54 -7.81 9.06 11.79
C ALA A 54 -6.87 8.78 10.59
N PRO A 55 -6.02 9.74 10.20
CA PRO A 55 -5.07 9.53 9.12
C PRO A 55 -4.13 8.36 9.48
N VAL A 56 -3.81 7.50 8.50
CA VAL A 56 -2.78 6.47 8.69
C VAL A 56 -1.48 7.18 8.98
N ARG A 57 -1.03 7.19 10.24
CA ARG A 57 0.37 7.50 10.50
C ARG A 57 1.19 6.37 9.94
N ARG A 58 1.98 6.64 8.91
CA ARG A 58 3.05 5.71 8.54
C ARG A 58 3.89 5.48 9.78
N PRO A 59 4.09 4.22 10.22
CA PRO A 59 5.05 3.96 11.28
C PRO A 59 6.39 4.58 10.86
N GLY A 60 7.08 5.20 11.81
CA GLY A 60 8.41 5.74 11.58
C GLY A 60 9.34 4.65 11.03
N ARG A 61 10.42 5.06 10.35
CA ARG A 61 11.52 4.12 10.11
C ARG A 61 12.23 3.91 11.44
N PHE A 62 12.28 2.67 11.89
CA PHE A 62 13.02 2.28 13.08
C PHE A 62 14.14 1.34 12.64
N GLU A 63 15.34 1.57 13.17
CA GLU A 63 16.42 0.58 13.08
C GLU A 63 16.04 -0.59 13.99
N VAL A 64 15.72 -1.73 13.38
CA VAL A 64 15.38 -2.95 14.10
C VAL A 64 16.65 -3.80 14.14
N ALA A 65 17.10 -4.14 15.35
CA ALA A 65 18.10 -5.18 15.54
C ALA A 65 17.48 -6.52 15.15
N GLN A 66 17.75 -6.97 13.93
CA GLN A 66 17.35 -8.31 13.49
C GLN A 66 18.39 -9.31 13.96
N ASP A 67 17.96 -10.36 14.64
CA ASP A 67 18.83 -11.49 14.94
C ASP A 67 19.33 -12.13 13.63
N GLY A 68 20.59 -12.55 13.64
CA GLY A 68 21.18 -13.28 12.53
C GLY A 68 20.40 -14.57 12.27
N ILE A 69 20.13 -14.85 11.00
CA ILE A 69 19.50 -16.11 10.62
C ILE A 69 20.51 -17.23 10.91
N PRO A 70 20.16 -18.26 11.71
CA PRO A 70 21.11 -19.31 12.05
C PRO A 70 21.50 -20.13 10.82
N GLY A 71 22.81 -20.26 10.56
CA GLY A 71 23.36 -21.08 9.50
C GLY A 71 23.57 -20.38 8.14
N VAL A 72 23.43 -19.05 8.09
CA VAL A 72 23.88 -18.19 6.97
C VAL A 72 24.84 -17.11 7.45
#